data_AF-A0A7L2SM05-F1
#
_entry.id   AF-A0A7L2SM05-F1
#
_cell.length_a   1.000
_cell.length_b   1.000
_cell.length_c   1.000
_cell.angle_alpha   90.00
_cell.angle_beta   90.00
_cell.angle_gamma   90.00
#
_symmetry.space_group_name_H-M   'P 1'
#
loop_
_entity.id
_entity.type
_entity.pdbx_description
1 polymer ?
#
loop_
_entity_poly.entity_id
_entity_poly.type
_entity_poly.pdbx_seq_one_letter_code
_entity_poly.pdbx_strand_id
1 'polypeptide(L)' 'QFGAIGSRLTGAGWGGCTVSMVPTDKLNTFLKNVKKAYYQTDGQRLAVENNSLFATKPGRGALVFVEA' A
#
# COMPACT_ATOMS: atom_id res chain seq x y z
N GLN A 1 12.35 2.86 11.77
CA GLN A 1 11.48 3.48 10.74
C GLN A 1 11.88 2.90 9.37
N PHE A 2 10.93 2.53 8.50
CA PHE A 2 11.20 1.66 7.33
C PHE A 2 11.46 2.35 5.98
N GLY A 3 11.63 3.68 5.96
CA GLY A 3 12.04 4.42 4.76
C GLY A 3 10.99 5.33 4.12
N ALA A 4 9.75 5.37 4.64
CA ALA A 4 8.78 6.39 4.24
C ALA A 4 9.20 7.79 4.72
N ILE A 5 9.10 8.79 3.85
CA ILE A 5 9.31 10.21 4.18
C ILE A 5 8.07 10.80 4.84
N GLY A 6 6.88 10.33 4.45
CA GLY A 6 5.62 10.70 5.05
C GLY A 6 4.62 9.56 4.97
N SER A 7 3.75 9.45 5.98
CA SER A 7 2.70 8.45 6.04
C SER A 7 1.47 9.03 6.73
N ARG A 8 0.28 8.77 6.19
CA ARG A 8 -1.00 9.22 6.76
C ARG A 8 -2.15 8.30 6.35
N LEU A 9 -3.27 8.39 7.06
CA LEU A 9 -4.53 7.78 6.63
C LEU A 9 -4.98 8.36 5.29
N THR A 10 -5.70 7.57 4.50
CA THR A 10 -6.37 8.02 3.27
C THR A 10 -7.81 7.49 3.23
N GLY A 11 -8.74 8.31 2.72
CA GLY A 11 -10.18 8.04 2.80
C GLY A 11 -10.81 8.60 4.08
N ALA A 12 -11.91 7.98 4.52
CA ALA A 12 -12.77 8.51 5.59
C ALA A 12 -12.19 8.36 7.02
N GLY A 13 -11.27 7.43 7.26
CA GLY A 13 -10.68 7.18 8.58
C GLY A 13 -11.33 6.03 9.34
N TRP A 14 -11.06 5.97 10.65
CA TRP A 14 -11.48 4.88 11.57
C TRP A 14 -11.09 3.46 11.12
N GLY A 15 -9.99 3.35 10.38
CA GLY A 15 -9.55 2.12 9.71
C GLY A 15 -9.19 2.41 8.26
N GLY A 16 -9.37 1.41 7.39
CA GLY A 16 -9.13 1.55 5.95
C GLY A 16 -7.66 1.58 5.58
N CYS A 17 -7.30 2.48 4.65
CA CYS A 17 -5.98 2.50 4.02
C CYS A 17 -5.08 3.61 4.56
N THR A 18 -3.77 3.43 4.38
CA THR A 18 -2.77 4.48 4.53
C THR A 18 -2.08 4.75 3.21
N VAL A 19 -1.58 5.96 3.03
CA VAL A 19 -0.69 6.32 1.92
C VAL A 19 0.68 6.70 2.51
N SER A 20 1.73 6.09 1.96
CA SER A 20 3.11 6.34 2.38
C SER A 20 3.95 6.76 1.18
N MET A 21 4.60 7.92 1.30
CA MET A 21 5.55 8.40 0.29
C MET A 21 6.92 7.79 0.57
N VAL A 22 7.41 6.95 -0.33
CA VAL A 22 8.64 6.16 -0.15
C VAL A 22 9.59 6.40 -1.34
N PRO A 23 10.87 6.72 -1.09
CA PRO A 23 11.89 6.73 -2.14
C PRO A 23 11.97 5.38 -2.87
N THR A 24 12.13 5.41 -4.19
CA THR A 24 12.09 4.19 -5.02
C THR A 24 13.17 3.18 -4.64
N ASP A 25 14.36 3.65 -4.28
CA ASP A 25 15.49 2.84 -3.79
C ASP A 25 15.17 2.10 -2.48
N LYS A 26 14.20 2.59 -1.70
CA LYS A 26 13.78 1.99 -0.42
C LYS A 26 12.52 1.15 -0.54
N LEU A 27 11.87 1.09 -1.71
CA LEU A 27 10.55 0.48 -1.88
C LEU A 27 10.52 -1.00 -1.45
N ASN A 28 11.45 -1.82 -1.95
CA ASN A 28 11.46 -3.26 -1.63
C ASN A 28 11.68 -3.53 -0.14
N THR A 29 12.60 -2.79 0.48
CA THR A 29 12.86 -2.88 1.92
C THR A 29 11.67 -2.41 2.74
N PHE A 30 11.00 -1.34 2.31
CA PHE A 30 9.77 -0.84 2.94
C PHE A 30 8.68 -1.92 2.93
N LEU A 31 8.36 -2.48 1.75
CA LEU A 31 7.33 -3.51 1.61
C LEU A 31 7.63 -4.75 2.47
N LYS A 32 8.88 -5.26 2.42
CA LYS A 32 9.30 -6.42 3.21
C LYS A 32 9.16 -6.17 4.72
N ASN A 33 9.57 -4.98 5.18
CA ASN A 33 9.51 -4.66 6.60
C ASN A 33 8.09 -4.39 7.10
N VAL A 34 7.23 -3.74 6.30
CA VAL A 34 5.81 -3.53 6.64
C VAL A 34 5.07 -4.87 6.68
N LYS A 35 5.28 -5.74 5.71
CA LYS A 35 4.75 -7.11 5.71
C LYS A 35 5.10 -7.82 7.03
N LYS A 36 6.39 -7.80 7.39
CA LYS A 36 6.88 -8.46 8.61
C LYS A 36 6.34 -7.83 9.89
N ALA A 37 6.34 -6.50 9.99
CA ALA A 37 6.06 -5.79 11.23
C ALA A 37 4.57 -5.58 11.51
N TYR A 38 3.70 -5.57 10.49
CA TYR A 38 2.28 -5.24 10.64
C TYR A 38 1.32 -6.36 10.22
N TYR A 39 1.64 -7.08 9.13
CA TYR A 39 0.76 -8.12 8.59
C TYR A 39 1.08 -9.51 9.16
N GLN A 40 2.35 -9.89 9.27
CA GLN A 40 2.75 -11.21 9.79
C GLN A 40 2.52 -11.38 11.29
N THR A 41 2.35 -10.28 12.02
CA THR A 41 2.11 -10.31 13.48
C THR A 41 0.70 -10.78 13.85
N ASP A 42 -0.21 -10.85 12.87
CA ASP A 42 -1.62 -11.17 13.08
C ASP A 42 -2.12 -12.07 11.93
N GLY A 43 -2.71 -13.22 12.27
CA GLY A 43 -3.13 -14.20 11.26
C GLY A 43 -4.23 -13.69 10.32
N GLN A 44 -5.13 -12.83 10.81
CA GLN A 44 -6.19 -12.24 9.98
C GLN A 44 -5.61 -11.23 8.99
N ARG A 45 -4.66 -10.40 9.43
CA ARG A 45 -3.95 -9.47 8.54
C ARG A 45 -3.10 -10.19 7.52
N LEU A 46 -2.41 -11.27 7.92
CA LEU A 46 -1.58 -12.06 7.01
C LEU A 46 -2.41 -12.69 5.89
N ALA A 47 -3.63 -13.16 6.19
CA ALA A 47 -4.52 -13.77 5.20
C ALA A 47 -4.89 -12.84 4.03
N VAL A 48 -4.86 -11.52 4.24
CA VAL A 48 -5.25 -10.51 3.23
C VAL A 48 -4.06 -9.70 2.69
N GLU A 49 -2.83 -10.03 3.10
CA GLU A 49 -1.65 -9.20 2.86
C GLU A 49 -1.37 -8.95 1.37
N ASN A 50 -1.50 -9.97 0.51
CA ASN A 50 -1.23 -9.86 -0.93
C ASN A 50 -2.04 -8.73 -1.61
N ASN A 51 -3.24 -8.44 -1.12
CA ASN A 51 -4.11 -7.39 -1.67
C ASN A 51 -4.10 -6.09 -0.83
N SER A 52 -3.35 -6.06 0.27
CA SER A 52 -3.37 -4.97 1.25
C SER A 52 -2.13 -4.08 1.22
N LEU A 53 -1.02 -4.55 0.64
CA LEU A 53 0.25 -3.84 0.61
C LEU A 53 0.85 -3.82 -0.79
N PHE A 54 0.78 -2.67 -1.47
CA PHE A 54 1.24 -2.53 -2.85
C PHE A 54 1.75 -1.11 -3.14
N ALA A 55 2.58 -0.99 -4.18
CA ALA A 55 3.00 0.29 -4.73
C ALA A 55 2.03 0.73 -5.83
N THR A 56 1.83 2.03 -5.99
CA THR A 56 0.97 2.59 -7.04
C THR A 56 1.61 3.79 -7.73
N LYS A 57 1.11 4.12 -8.92
CA LYS A 57 1.40 5.33 -9.71
C LYS A 57 0.08 5.94 -10.17
N PRO A 58 0.02 7.24 -10.48
CA PRO A 58 -1.20 7.88 -10.96
C PRO A 58 -1.79 7.13 -12.17
N GLY A 59 -3.05 6.71 -12.06
CA GLY A 59 -3.79 6.03 -13.12
C GLY A 59 -4.62 6.97 -13.99
N ARG A 60 -5.20 6.44 -15.07
CA ARG A 60 -6.15 7.17 -15.93
C ARG A 60 -7.53 7.28 -15.26
N GLY A 61 -8.28 8.31 -15.62
CA GLY A 61 -9.68 8.47 -15.22
C GLY A 61 -10.63 7.56 -16.00
N ALA A 62 -11.94 7.81 -15.89
CA ALA A 62 -12.98 7.03 -16.54
C ALA A 62 -12.89 7.10 -18.09
N LEU A 63 -13.16 5.96 -18.75
CA LEU A 63 -13.08 5.77 -20.20
C LEU A 63 -14.19 4.83 -20.68
N VAL A 64 -14.63 4.99 -21.93
CA VAL A 64 -15.49 4.03 -22.63
C VAL A 64 -14.61 3.17 -23.54
N PHE A 65 -14.72 1.85 -23.41
CA PHE A 65 -14.10 0.90 -24.34
C PHE A 65 -15.14 0.48 -25.37
N VAL A 66 -14.79 0.62 -26.64
CA VAL A 66 -15.57 0.11 -27.77
C VAL A 66 -14.83 -1.08 -28.37
N GLU A 67 -15.57 -2.04 -28.92
CA GLU A 67 -14.99 -3.17 -29.65
C GLU A 67 -14.12 -2.63 -30.81
N ALA A 68 -12.99 -3.31 -31.05
CA ALA A 68 -12.00 -2.90 -32.04
C ALA A 68 -12.46 -3.17 -33.47
#